data_AF-A0A947EAZ1-F1
#
_entry.id   AF-A0A947EAZ1-F1
#
_cell.length_a   1.000
_cell.length_b   1.000
_cell.length_c   1.000
_cell.angle_alpha   90.00
_cell.angle_beta   90.00
_cell.angle_gamma   90.00
#
_symmetry.space_group_name_H-M   'P 1'
#
loop_
_entity.id
_entity.type
_entity.pdbx_description
1 polymer ?
#
loop_
_entity_poly.entity_id
_entity_poly.type
_entity_poly.pdbx_seq_one_letter_code
_entity_poly.pdbx_strand_id
1 'polypeptide(L)'
;MAIEAHPDTFDLDGDGDDDEPTPDRDRGNRISVETELVDLGAYEHVSVCPADFDGDQIVGFADLLQLLANWGPCPAPPTECPWDIDASDDVGFTDLLVVLGGWGPCGSPGAEEPPQSIVDCIEKVGFEEPDKLAACIEAMIIVGTP
;
A
#
# COMPACT_ATOMS: atom_id res chain seq x y z
N MET A 1 12.00 -8.86 -46.23
CA MET A 1 12.79 -9.35 -45.08
C MET A 1 11.84 -9.33 -43.90
N ALA A 2 11.22 -10.45 -43.59
CA ALA A 2 10.34 -10.56 -42.42
C ALA A 2 11.25 -10.90 -41.23
N ILE A 3 11.12 -10.14 -40.15
CA ILE A 3 11.80 -10.43 -38.90
C ILE A 3 10.98 -11.57 -38.29
N GLU A 4 11.42 -12.82 -38.46
CA GLU A 4 10.89 -13.93 -37.67
C GLU A 4 11.32 -13.67 -36.22
N ALA A 5 10.35 -13.34 -35.36
CA ALA A 5 10.58 -13.39 -33.93
C ALA A 5 11.01 -14.82 -33.58
N HIS A 6 12.02 -14.96 -32.72
CA HIS A 6 12.38 -16.28 -32.22
C HIS A 6 11.13 -16.91 -31.57
N PRO A 7 10.84 -18.20 -31.83
CA PRO A 7 9.73 -18.87 -31.18
C PRO A 7 9.96 -18.85 -29.67
N ASP A 8 8.91 -18.54 -28.92
CA ASP A 8 8.95 -18.70 -27.47
C ASP A 8 9.06 -20.20 -27.14
N THR A 9 9.82 -20.52 -26.10
CA THR A 9 10.12 -21.91 -25.73
C THR A 9 10.17 -22.13 -24.22
N PHE A 10 9.71 -21.16 -23.42
CA PHE A 10 9.92 -21.18 -21.98
C PHE A 10 8.63 -20.97 -21.19
N ASP A 11 8.03 -22.08 -20.78
CA ASP A 11 6.98 -22.18 -19.77
C ASP A 11 7.39 -21.51 -18.43
N LEU A 12 6.90 -20.28 -18.19
CA LEU A 12 7.23 -19.48 -17.01
C LEU A 12 6.36 -19.81 -15.78
N ASP A 13 5.12 -20.26 -15.95
CA ASP A 13 4.16 -20.48 -14.85
C ASP A 13 3.89 -21.96 -14.53
N GLY A 14 4.44 -22.86 -15.34
CA GLY A 14 4.50 -24.31 -15.11
C GLY A 14 3.22 -25.05 -15.46
N ASP A 15 2.33 -24.46 -16.26
CA ASP A 15 1.05 -25.09 -16.65
C ASP A 15 1.16 -26.00 -17.89
N GLY A 16 2.32 -25.97 -18.56
CA GLY A 16 2.68 -26.88 -19.64
C GLY A 16 2.38 -26.37 -21.05
N ASP A 17 2.09 -25.08 -21.20
CA ASP A 17 2.17 -24.39 -22.49
C ASP A 17 3.19 -23.22 -22.48
N ASP A 18 3.46 -22.68 -23.67
CA ASP A 18 4.36 -21.53 -23.88
C ASP A 18 3.51 -20.27 -24.20
N ASP A 19 2.22 -20.25 -23.82
CA ASP A 19 1.31 -19.12 -24.00
C ASP A 19 1.21 -18.37 -22.65
N GLU A 20 2.20 -17.52 -22.37
CA GLU A 20 2.21 -16.83 -21.08
C GLU A 20 1.12 -15.76 -21.04
N PRO A 21 0.22 -15.77 -20.03
CA PRO A 21 -0.66 -14.64 -19.81
C PRO A 21 0.23 -13.41 -19.56
N THR A 22 0.00 -12.34 -20.34
CA THR A 22 0.57 -11.05 -19.98
C THR A 22 0.19 -10.75 -18.52
N PRO A 23 1.04 -10.09 -17.71
CA PRO A 23 0.81 -9.93 -16.26
C PRO A 23 -0.49 -9.20 -15.84
N ASP A 24 -1.43 -8.89 -16.72
CA ASP A 24 -2.74 -8.30 -16.43
C ASP A 24 -3.79 -9.40 -16.14
N ARG A 25 -3.77 -9.95 -14.92
CA ARG A 25 -4.75 -10.95 -14.48
C ARG A 25 -6.13 -10.33 -14.19
N ASP A 26 -6.72 -9.61 -15.12
CA ASP A 26 -8.07 -9.08 -14.98
C ASP A 26 -8.78 -9.02 -16.34
N ARG A 27 -9.99 -9.59 -16.44
CA ARG A 27 -10.85 -9.41 -17.63
C ARG A 27 -11.45 -7.98 -17.66
N GLY A 28 -10.70 -7.00 -17.20
CA GLY A 28 -11.03 -5.58 -17.23
C GLY A 28 -10.86 -5.00 -18.64
N ASN A 29 -11.56 -3.92 -18.91
CA ASN A 29 -11.38 -3.20 -20.16
C ASN A 29 -10.14 -2.31 -20.01
N ARG A 30 -9.08 -2.61 -20.77
CA ARG A 30 -7.76 -1.95 -20.69
C ARG A 30 -7.75 -0.42 -20.82
N ILE A 31 -8.86 0.14 -21.29
CA ILE A 31 -9.13 1.59 -21.30
C ILE A 31 -10.53 1.77 -20.74
N SER A 32 -10.64 2.32 -19.55
CA SER A 32 -11.93 2.74 -19.02
C SER A 32 -12.20 4.19 -19.43
N VAL A 33 -13.13 4.37 -20.35
CA VAL A 33 -13.51 5.70 -20.85
C VAL A 33 -14.19 6.54 -19.76
N GLU A 34 -14.63 5.91 -18.67
CA GLU A 34 -15.27 6.57 -17.53
C GLU A 34 -14.28 7.13 -16.49
N THR A 35 -13.10 6.54 -16.32
CA THR A 35 -12.14 7.01 -15.29
C THR A 35 -10.86 7.61 -15.88
N GLU A 36 -10.67 7.59 -17.21
CA GLU A 36 -9.43 8.02 -17.89
C GLU A 36 -8.16 7.33 -17.38
N LEU A 37 -8.31 6.20 -16.68
CA LEU A 37 -7.20 5.37 -16.21
C LEU A 37 -6.85 4.33 -17.27
N VAL A 38 -5.55 4.22 -17.55
CA VAL A 38 -4.96 3.19 -18.40
C VAL A 38 -4.58 2.04 -17.48
N ASP A 39 -5.16 0.87 -17.74
CA ASP A 39 -4.79 -0.39 -17.09
C ASP A 39 -3.35 -0.79 -17.46
N LEU A 40 -2.45 -0.79 -16.48
CA LEU A 40 -1.04 -1.17 -16.58
C LEU A 40 -0.77 -2.62 -16.08
N GLY A 41 -1.80 -3.44 -15.85
CA GLY A 41 -1.67 -4.84 -15.42
C GLY A 41 -1.07 -5.02 -14.02
N ALA A 42 -0.21 -6.03 -13.81
CA ALA A 42 0.47 -6.32 -12.53
C ALA A 42 1.24 -5.13 -11.89
N TYR A 43 1.47 -4.04 -12.62
CA TYR A 43 2.07 -2.82 -12.08
C TYR A 43 1.07 -1.86 -11.41
N GLU A 44 -0.23 -2.14 -11.46
CA GLU A 44 -1.27 -1.32 -10.81
C GLU A 44 -1.55 -1.72 -9.37
N HIS A 45 -1.15 -2.92 -8.94
CA HIS A 45 -1.23 -3.32 -7.54
C HIS A 45 -0.06 -2.72 -6.75
N VAL A 46 0.06 -1.40 -6.83
CA VAL A 46 0.75 -0.63 -5.81
C VAL A 46 -0.26 -0.51 -4.67
N SER A 47 -0.33 -1.50 -3.79
CA SER A 47 -0.88 -1.22 -2.46
C SER A 47 0.03 -0.13 -1.91
N VAL A 48 -0.51 1.09 -1.84
CA VAL A 48 0.28 2.27 -1.45
C VAL A 48 0.72 2.18 0.02
N CYS A 49 0.26 1.13 0.72
CA CYS A 49 0.76 0.65 1.99
C CYS A 49 1.09 -0.85 1.89
N PRO A 50 2.36 -1.24 1.98
CA PRO A 50 2.70 -2.66 2.17
C PRO A 50 2.25 -3.20 3.55
N ALA A 51 1.86 -2.31 4.47
CA ALA A 51 1.39 -2.62 5.81
C ALA A 51 -0.15 -2.71 5.95
N ASP A 52 -0.91 -2.52 4.86
CA ASP A 52 -2.37 -2.71 4.85
C ASP A 52 -2.67 -4.15 4.44
N PHE A 53 -2.91 -5.01 5.43
CA PHE A 53 -3.04 -6.45 5.26
C PHE A 53 -4.49 -6.89 5.10
N ASP A 54 -5.47 -6.14 5.61
CA ASP A 54 -6.90 -6.42 5.38
C ASP A 54 -7.48 -5.72 4.14
N GLY A 55 -6.73 -4.81 3.53
CA GLY A 55 -7.05 -4.15 2.25
C GLY A 55 -8.11 -3.07 2.40
N ASP A 56 -8.27 -2.49 3.59
CA ASP A 56 -9.25 -1.44 3.86
C ASP A 56 -8.74 -0.02 3.54
N GLN A 57 -7.51 0.08 3.03
CA GLN A 57 -6.78 1.32 2.70
C GLN A 57 -6.38 2.13 3.93
N ILE A 58 -6.32 1.53 5.12
CA ILE A 58 -5.90 2.16 6.37
C ILE A 58 -4.96 1.21 7.11
N VAL A 59 -3.70 1.60 7.31
CA VAL A 59 -2.81 0.89 8.22
C VAL A 59 -3.22 1.21 9.66
N GLY A 60 -3.78 0.23 10.35
CA GLY A 60 -4.34 0.40 11.67
C GLY A 60 -4.11 -0.76 12.62
N PHE A 61 -4.98 -0.84 13.61
CA PHE A 61 -4.88 -1.86 14.65
C PHE A 61 -5.15 -3.27 14.13
N ALA A 62 -6.01 -3.40 13.11
CA ALA A 62 -6.28 -4.67 12.46
C ALA A 62 -5.00 -5.24 11.82
N ASP A 63 -4.28 -4.41 11.06
CA ASP A 63 -3.01 -4.79 10.42
C ASP A 63 -1.91 -5.12 11.42
N LEU A 64 -1.79 -4.31 12.48
CA LEU A 64 -0.86 -4.59 13.57
C LEU A 64 -1.12 -5.95 14.21
N LEU A 65 -2.39 -6.29 14.47
CA LEU A 65 -2.74 -7.59 15.02
C LEU A 65 -2.43 -8.73 14.04
N GLN A 66 -2.63 -8.54 12.74
CA GLN A 66 -2.27 -9.53 11.73
C GLN A 66 -0.75 -9.76 11.67
N LEU A 67 0.06 -8.71 11.76
CA LEU A 67 1.52 -8.84 11.85
C LEU A 67 1.93 -9.60 13.11
N LEU A 68 1.41 -9.21 14.27
CA LEU A 68 1.74 -9.86 15.55
C LEU A 68 1.27 -11.32 15.61
N ALA A 69 0.19 -11.67 14.92
CA ALA A 69 -0.30 -13.04 14.83
C ALA A 69 0.63 -13.96 14.02
N ASN A 70 1.43 -13.38 13.12
CA ASN A 70 2.34 -14.11 12.22
C ASN A 70 3.82 -13.89 12.57
N TRP A 71 4.12 -13.53 13.82
CA TRP A 71 5.48 -13.24 14.28
C TRP A 71 6.43 -14.44 14.18
N GLY A 72 7.64 -14.21 13.69
CA GLY A 72 8.69 -15.21 13.55
C GLY A 72 8.96 -15.60 12.08
N PRO A 73 9.61 -16.75 11.85
CA PRO A 73 10.09 -17.12 10.52
C PRO A 73 8.95 -17.35 9.53
N CYS A 74 9.14 -16.82 8.33
CA CYS A 74 8.22 -17.05 7.24
C CYS A 74 8.21 -18.52 6.81
N PRO A 75 7.06 -19.04 6.34
CA PRO A 75 6.98 -20.38 5.78
C PRO A 75 7.79 -20.48 4.48
N ALA A 76 8.31 -21.68 4.18
CA ALA A 76 9.02 -21.90 2.94
C ALA A 76 8.07 -21.77 1.71
N PRO A 77 8.60 -21.33 0.55
CA PRO A 77 7.84 -21.27 -0.70
C PRO A 77 7.16 -22.61 -1.02
N PRO A 78 5.94 -22.59 -1.60
CA PRO A 78 5.27 -21.46 -2.22
C PRO A 78 4.30 -20.69 -1.29
N THR A 79 4.38 -20.90 0.03
CA THR A 79 3.47 -20.22 0.96
C THR A 79 3.89 -18.76 1.08
N GLU A 80 2.94 -17.83 0.87
CA GLU A 80 3.21 -16.40 0.94
C GLU A 80 3.34 -15.93 2.40
N CYS A 81 4.15 -14.89 2.63
CA CYS A 81 4.38 -14.26 3.93
C CYS A 81 4.26 -12.74 3.79
N PRO A 82 3.03 -12.20 3.65
CA PRO A 82 2.82 -10.78 3.38
C PRO A 82 3.29 -9.87 4.52
N TRP A 83 3.45 -10.40 5.74
CA TRP A 83 3.86 -9.64 6.92
C TRP A 83 5.37 -9.41 7.03
N ASP A 84 6.18 -10.07 6.19
CA ASP A 84 7.62 -9.81 6.02
C ASP A 84 7.78 -8.74 4.93
N ILE A 85 7.70 -7.48 5.37
CA ILE A 85 7.67 -6.31 4.50
C ILE A 85 9.10 -5.94 4.06
N ASP A 86 10.10 -6.23 4.89
CA ASP A 86 11.51 -5.97 4.56
C ASP A 86 12.19 -7.10 3.78
N ALA A 87 11.47 -8.19 3.52
CA ALA A 87 11.91 -9.37 2.77
C ALA A 87 13.14 -10.06 3.41
N SER A 88 13.14 -10.17 4.73
CA SER A 88 14.21 -10.78 5.52
C SER A 88 14.02 -12.28 5.79
N ASP A 89 12.92 -12.87 5.32
CA ASP A 89 12.43 -14.22 5.63
C ASP A 89 11.95 -14.41 7.09
N ASP A 90 11.80 -13.32 7.86
CA ASP A 90 11.39 -13.32 9.27
C ASP A 90 10.47 -12.12 9.57
N VAL A 91 9.24 -12.37 10.04
CA VAL A 91 8.35 -11.32 10.54
C VAL A 91 8.81 -10.86 11.92
N GLY A 92 9.35 -9.65 11.99
CA GLY A 92 10.03 -9.16 13.18
C GLY A 92 9.87 -7.68 13.47
N PHE A 93 10.86 -7.16 14.18
CA PHE A 93 10.83 -5.78 14.65
C PHE A 93 10.94 -4.77 13.51
N THR A 94 11.67 -5.10 12.43
CA THR A 94 11.79 -4.21 11.27
C THR A 94 10.45 -4.03 10.59
N ASP A 95 9.70 -5.12 10.38
CA ASP A 95 8.36 -5.07 9.78
C ASP A 95 7.37 -4.29 10.65
N LEU A 96 7.45 -4.49 11.97
CA LEU A 96 6.66 -3.71 12.92
C LEU A 96 6.92 -2.20 12.78
N LEU A 97 8.17 -1.79 12.58
CA LEU A 97 8.49 -0.37 12.37
C LEU A 97 7.89 0.16 11.06
N VAL A 98 7.77 -0.66 10.03
CA VAL A 98 7.10 -0.28 8.78
C VAL A 98 5.61 -0.07 9.01
N VAL A 99 4.94 -0.97 9.73
CA VAL A 99 3.51 -0.80 10.10
C VAL A 99 3.30 0.47 10.92
N LEU A 100 4.12 0.71 11.94
CA LEU A 100 3.99 1.91 12.78
C LEU A 100 4.35 3.19 12.02
N GLY A 101 5.28 3.14 11.08
CA GLY A 101 5.65 4.27 10.23
C GLY A 101 4.60 4.61 9.16
N GLY A 102 3.76 3.64 8.80
CA GLY A 102 2.68 3.79 7.81
C GLY A 102 1.30 4.07 8.39
N TRP A 103 1.16 4.29 9.70
CA TRP A 103 -0.14 4.34 10.39
C TRP A 103 -1.11 5.38 9.80
N GLY A 104 -2.32 4.95 9.47
CA GLY A 104 -3.37 5.78 8.87
C GLY A 104 -3.66 5.44 7.40
N PRO A 105 -4.38 6.32 6.68
CA PRO A 105 -4.82 6.06 5.31
C PRO A 105 -3.69 5.92 4.30
N CYS A 106 -3.88 5.00 3.35
CA CYS A 106 -2.97 4.75 2.24
C CYS A 106 -3.00 5.83 1.17
N GLY A 107 -1.85 6.13 0.57
CA GLY A 107 -1.75 7.13 -0.50
C GLY A 107 -1.65 8.58 -0.03
N SER A 108 -1.59 8.81 1.28
CA SER A 108 -1.12 10.09 1.80
C SER A 108 0.40 9.99 2.00
N PRO A 109 1.25 10.59 1.14
CA PRO A 109 2.67 10.72 1.46
C PRO A 109 2.79 11.58 2.72
N GLY A 110 2.95 10.90 3.85
CA GLY A 110 2.63 11.44 5.16
C GLY A 110 1.15 11.23 5.46
N ALA A 111 0.86 10.22 6.29
CA ALA A 111 -0.27 10.30 7.21
C ALA A 111 -0.33 11.74 7.68
N GLU A 112 -1.43 12.45 7.39
CA GLU A 112 -1.51 13.91 7.56
C GLU A 112 -0.82 14.27 8.86
N GLU A 113 0.41 14.81 8.77
CA GLU A 113 1.18 15.10 9.96
C GLU A 113 0.24 15.96 10.79
N PRO A 114 -0.06 15.58 12.05
CA PRO A 114 -0.87 16.44 12.90
C PRO A 114 -0.24 17.81 12.78
N PRO A 115 -1.03 18.85 12.48
CA PRO A 115 -0.51 20.11 12.01
C PRO A 115 0.57 20.56 12.99
N GLN A 116 1.82 20.68 12.53
CA GLN A 116 2.99 20.82 13.40
C GLN A 116 3.01 22.22 14.04
N SER A 117 2.23 23.14 13.48
CA SER A 117 2.09 24.49 13.98
C SER A 117 0.73 25.10 13.65
N ILE A 118 0.33 26.11 14.40
CA ILE A 118 -0.86 26.94 14.11
C ILE A 118 -0.81 27.48 12.66
N VAL A 119 0.39 27.74 12.12
CA VAL A 119 0.56 28.19 10.73
C VAL A 119 0.12 27.10 9.75
N ASP A 120 0.43 25.83 9.98
CA ASP A 120 0.03 24.72 9.13
C ASP A 120 -1.50 24.60 9.08
N CYS A 121 -2.17 24.81 10.21
CA CYS A 121 -3.63 24.87 10.22
C CYS A 121 -4.18 26.05 9.43
N ILE A 122 -3.59 27.22 9.60
CA ILE A 122 -4.02 28.41 8.86
C ILE A 122 -3.81 28.20 7.35
N GLU A 123 -2.70 27.59 6.93
CA GLU A 123 -2.41 27.31 5.53
C GLU A 123 -3.34 26.22 4.96
N LYS A 124 -3.73 25.24 5.77
CA LYS A 124 -4.55 24.09 5.33
C LYS A 124 -6.05 24.36 5.32
N VAL A 125 -6.58 25.13 6.28
CA VAL A 125 -8.03 25.39 6.41
C VAL A 125 -8.44 26.87 6.30
N GLY A 126 -7.48 27.79 6.33
CA GLY A 126 -7.76 29.23 6.26
C GLY A 126 -8.48 29.79 7.49
N PHE A 127 -8.85 31.08 7.43
CA PHE A 127 -9.58 31.78 8.51
C PHE A 127 -11.09 31.85 8.28
N GLU A 128 -11.56 31.41 7.11
CA GLU A 128 -12.96 31.58 6.68
C GLU A 128 -13.90 30.56 7.35
N GLU A 129 -13.35 29.46 7.90
CA GLU A 129 -14.10 28.41 8.57
C GLU A 129 -13.57 28.19 10.02
N PRO A 130 -14.06 28.97 11.01
CA PRO A 130 -13.50 28.97 12.37
C PRO A 130 -13.64 27.62 13.08
N ASP A 131 -14.68 26.84 12.78
CA ASP A 131 -14.90 25.52 13.37
C ASP A 131 -13.86 24.50 12.85
N LYS A 132 -13.47 24.60 11.58
CA LYS A 132 -12.42 23.76 10.99
C LYS A 132 -11.04 24.16 11.49
N LEU A 133 -10.80 25.45 11.67
CA LEU A 133 -9.56 25.96 12.27
C LEU A 133 -9.43 25.52 13.73
N ALA A 134 -10.51 25.56 14.51
CA ALA A 134 -10.52 25.05 15.87
C ALA A 134 -10.24 23.53 15.90
N ALA A 135 -10.94 22.73 15.08
CA ALA A 135 -10.70 21.29 15.00
C ALA A 135 -9.25 20.94 14.59
N CYS A 136 -8.67 21.72 13.67
CA CYS A 136 -7.29 21.57 13.25
C CYS A 136 -6.30 21.89 14.38
N ILE A 137 -6.52 22.98 15.13
CA ILE A 137 -5.66 23.35 16.27
C ILE A 137 -5.78 22.34 17.41
N GLU A 138 -6.97 21.81 17.68
CA GLU A 138 -7.18 20.75 18.68
C GLU A 138 -6.48 19.44 18.28
N ALA A 139 -6.35 19.17 16.97
CA ALA A 139 -5.60 18.03 16.46
C ALA A 139 -4.08 18.14 16.68
N MET A 140 -3.55 19.31 17.08
CA MET A 140 -2.15 19.46 17.54
C MET A 140 -1.89 18.81 18.90
N ILE A 141 -2.94 18.42 19.63
CA ILE A 141 -2.88 17.93 21.01
C ILE A 141 -3.07 16.39 21.02
N ILE A 142 -2.34 15.67 20.16
CA ILE A 142 -2.09 14.22 20.36
C ILE A 142 -0.64 13.98 20.80
N VAL A 143 -0.06 14.93 21.55
CA VAL A 143 1.02 14.63 22.50
C VAL A 143 0.72 15.38 23.80
N GLY A 144 -0.21 14.84 24.58
CA GLY A 144 -0.27 15.08 26.02
C GLY A 144 -1.29 16.10 26.52
N THR A 145 -2.39 15.58 27.08
CA THR A 145 -2.98 16.08 28.32
C THR A 145 -3.22 14.86 29.25
N PRO A 146 -3.10 15.01 30.58
CA PRO A 146 -2.82 13.92 31.54
C PRO A 146 -3.89 12.82 31.63
#